data_AF-A0A428SP74-F1
#
_entry.id   AF-A0A428SP74-F1
#
_cell.length_a   1.000
_cell.length_b   1.000
_cell.length_c   1.000
_cell.angle_alpha   90.00
_cell.angle_beta   90.00
_cell.angle_gamma   90.00
#
_symmetry.space_group_name_H-M   'P 1'
#
loop_
_entity.id
_entity.type
_entity.pdbx_description
1 polymer ?
#
loop_
_entity_poly.entity_id
_entity_poly.type
_entity_poly.pdbx_seq_one_letter_code
_entity_poly.pdbx_strand_id
1 'polypeptide(L)'
;MILLIDWHVKAINNPMDFTEGDGEAINFVDDSMAGFREQGGDSLTGQRRYGMTSLMEKLNIVSPAYRSNKMSWILLSNAIALAHEGCCFENESHTPSTSTSESEAIRQEWSRLVCVFIYLADESLATRLGLEPLLPEKSRQVVKDQFSTTFADSLSDSTLWEGYLELAVETRKGREFLHSLKKTGTSLSSLNLVPTLEHLRRSLSRWKRQYHHHYDSNTFLSACLDMEFHYITMYCFAPAAQALPSSSRTAASALSEFSDQAAQASYSLLAVIVDVLEPGKLIAYLPVRCWLFIVSASLHLLKATIAKEQHISLSNPNIHLLRSVIDAIRQGSPDDSHMAMRFSKFLGIILQASLPPPRSAVPEGAQQGPEINGVASQGETVPEGPYASMFGDVGIWDIPVNLDVVSDPFTWWDSFSGRNGFARFP
;
A
#
# COMPACT_ATOMS: atom_id res chain seq x y z
N MET A 1 13.62 13.44 11.24
CA MET A 1 12.18 13.35 10.92
C MET A 1 11.79 14.12 9.66
N ILE A 2 12.20 15.39 9.44
CA ILE A 2 11.85 16.15 8.21
C ILE A 2 12.31 15.46 6.90
N LEU A 3 13.46 14.77 6.91
CA LEU A 3 13.95 14.03 5.73
C LEU A 3 13.18 12.74 5.40
N LEU A 4 12.29 12.28 6.29
CA LEU A 4 11.37 11.15 6.04
C LEU A 4 9.95 11.63 5.73
N ILE A 5 9.73 12.94 5.68
CA ILE A 5 8.44 13.52 5.31
C ILE A 5 8.33 13.37 3.79
N ASP A 6 7.64 12.31 3.38
CA ASP A 6 7.03 12.25 2.05
C ASP A 6 6.25 13.55 1.82
N TRP A 7 6.48 14.20 0.67
CA TRP A 7 5.89 15.50 0.43
C TRP A 7 4.36 15.44 0.36
N HIS A 8 3.73 16.19 1.27
CA HIS A 8 2.29 16.36 1.42
C HIS A 8 1.95 17.85 1.43
N VAL A 9 1.38 18.37 0.35
CA VAL A 9 0.81 19.73 0.39
C VAL A 9 -0.67 19.59 0.64
N LYS A 10 -1.21 20.33 1.60
CA LYS A 10 -2.67 20.44 1.78
C LYS A 10 -3.40 20.85 0.49
N ALA A 11 -2.77 21.65 -0.38
CA ALA A 11 -3.29 22.02 -1.70
C ALA A 11 -3.37 20.85 -2.71
N ILE A 12 -2.77 19.69 -2.43
CA ILE A 12 -3.02 18.46 -3.20
C ILE A 12 -4.43 17.91 -2.92
N ASN A 13 -4.98 18.15 -1.71
CA ASN A 13 -6.34 17.75 -1.37
C ASN A 13 -7.39 18.71 -1.95
N ASN A 14 -6.99 19.91 -2.36
CA ASN A 14 -7.86 20.93 -2.94
C ASN A 14 -7.52 21.16 -4.43
N PRO A 15 -8.17 20.47 -5.38
CA PRO A 15 -7.87 20.65 -6.80
C PRO A 15 -8.09 22.10 -7.27
N MET A 16 -8.92 22.87 -6.57
CA MET A 16 -9.24 24.26 -6.91
C MET A 16 -8.07 25.24 -6.73
N ASP A 17 -7.12 24.95 -5.85
CA ASP A 17 -5.96 25.84 -5.58
C ASP A 17 -4.95 25.90 -6.74
N PHE A 18 -5.05 25.01 -7.72
CA PHE A 18 -4.16 24.99 -8.89
C PHE A 18 -4.88 25.28 -10.21
N THR A 19 -6.22 25.36 -10.22
CA THR A 19 -7.01 25.57 -11.44
C THR A 19 -7.20 27.04 -11.82
N GLU A 20 -6.72 27.98 -11.01
CA GLU A 20 -6.80 29.42 -11.35
C GLU A 20 -5.67 29.89 -12.29
N GLY A 21 -4.68 29.03 -12.58
CA GLY A 21 -3.46 29.42 -13.32
C GLY A 21 -3.34 28.86 -14.73
N ASP A 22 -3.50 27.54 -14.92
CA ASP A 22 -3.18 26.91 -16.21
C ASP A 22 -4.24 25.86 -16.58
N GLY A 23 -5.00 26.18 -17.64
CA GLY A 23 -5.97 25.31 -18.29
C GLY A 23 -5.33 24.18 -19.09
N GLU A 24 -4.49 23.36 -18.46
CA GLU A 24 -4.09 22.05 -18.96
C GLU A 24 -4.48 20.99 -17.94
N ALA A 25 -5.79 20.78 -17.80
CA ALA A 25 -6.28 19.42 -17.70
C ALA A 25 -5.72 18.70 -18.94
N ILE A 26 -4.66 17.93 -18.74
CA ILE A 26 -4.14 17.03 -19.76
C ILE A 26 -5.24 15.99 -20.01
N ASN A 27 -6.18 16.35 -20.86
CA ASN A 27 -7.06 15.44 -21.56
C ASN A 27 -6.17 14.63 -22.50
N PHE A 28 -5.53 13.58 -22.00
CA PHE A 28 -5.10 12.47 -22.85
C PHE A 28 -6.34 11.64 -23.21
N VAL A 29 -7.23 12.24 -23.99
CA VAL A 29 -8.08 11.51 -24.92
C VAL A 29 -7.62 11.97 -26.29
N ASP A 30 -6.61 11.28 -26.81
CA ASP A 30 -6.33 11.35 -28.23
C ASP A 30 -7.45 10.58 -28.95
N ASP A 31 -8.49 11.32 -29.32
CA ASP A 31 -9.68 10.85 -30.03
C ASP A 31 -9.40 10.56 -31.53
N SER A 32 -8.12 10.44 -31.93
CA SER A 32 -7.72 10.25 -33.32
C SER A 32 -7.29 8.82 -33.70
N MET A 33 -7.42 7.85 -32.78
CA MET A 33 -7.19 6.41 -33.08
C MET A 33 -8.44 5.54 -32.90
N ALA A 34 -9.64 6.12 -32.98
CA ALA A 34 -10.93 5.39 -33.02
C ALA A 34 -11.22 4.78 -34.42
N GLY A 35 -10.19 4.23 -35.07
CA GLY A 35 -10.24 3.75 -36.46
C GLY A 35 -9.84 2.29 -36.68
N PHE A 36 -9.38 1.56 -35.66
CA PHE A 36 -9.13 0.13 -35.77
C PHE A 36 -10.24 -0.67 -35.09
N ARG A 37 -11.24 -0.97 -35.92
CA ARG A 37 -12.26 -1.99 -35.70
C ARG A 37 -11.57 -3.36 -35.56
N GLU A 38 -11.25 -3.78 -34.34
CA GLU A 38 -11.03 -5.20 -34.06
C GLU A 38 -12.37 -5.89 -33.83
N GLN A 39 -12.60 -6.91 -34.65
CA GLN A 39 -13.75 -7.81 -34.60
C GLN A 39 -13.68 -8.67 -33.34
N GLY A 40 -14.79 -8.72 -32.60
CA GLY A 40 -15.25 -9.88 -31.83
C GLY A 40 -14.24 -10.53 -30.89
N GLY A 41 -14.11 -9.97 -29.68
CA GLY A 41 -13.51 -10.64 -28.54
C GLY A 41 -13.95 -9.98 -27.23
N ASP A 42 -15.00 -10.51 -26.61
CA ASP A 42 -15.43 -10.11 -25.26
C ASP A 42 -14.28 -10.28 -24.26
N SER A 43 -13.65 -9.17 -23.86
CA SER A 43 -12.73 -9.18 -22.72
C SER A 43 -13.33 -8.35 -21.58
N LEU A 44 -14.19 -9.00 -20.80
CA LEU A 44 -14.78 -8.52 -19.53
C LEU A 44 -13.73 -7.94 -18.56
N THR A 45 -12.45 -8.29 -18.75
CA THR A 45 -11.30 -7.81 -17.96
C THR A 45 -10.90 -6.36 -18.25
N GLY A 46 -11.02 -5.89 -19.50
CA GLY A 46 -10.68 -4.52 -19.89
C GLY A 46 -11.68 -3.50 -19.35
N GLN A 47 -12.97 -3.85 -19.40
CA GLN A 47 -14.06 -3.00 -18.92
C GLN A 47 -14.06 -2.89 -17.38
N ARG A 48 -13.72 -3.97 -16.66
CA ARG A 48 -13.54 -3.93 -15.19
C ARG A 48 -12.33 -3.10 -14.76
N ARG A 49 -11.19 -3.19 -15.48
CA ARG A 49 -10.00 -2.34 -15.22
C ARG A 49 -10.35 -0.86 -15.35
N TYR A 50 -11.02 -0.49 -16.42
CA TYR A 50 -11.44 0.88 -16.69
C TYR A 50 -12.44 1.40 -15.63
N GLY A 51 -13.37 0.56 -15.18
CA GLY A 51 -14.32 0.91 -14.12
C GLY A 51 -13.65 1.24 -12.79
N MET A 52 -12.59 0.52 -12.42
CA MET A 52 -11.90 0.71 -11.15
C MET A 52 -10.96 1.92 -11.13
N THR A 53 -10.22 2.13 -12.22
CA THR A 53 -9.42 3.36 -12.38
C THR A 53 -10.33 4.58 -12.42
N SER A 54 -11.47 4.49 -13.12
CA SER A 54 -12.51 5.52 -13.10
C SER A 54 -13.05 5.77 -11.70
N LEU A 55 -13.24 4.73 -10.87
CA LEU A 55 -13.67 4.91 -9.47
C LEU A 55 -12.63 5.67 -8.64
N MET A 56 -11.35 5.32 -8.76
CA MET A 56 -10.27 6.03 -8.06
C MET A 56 -10.13 7.49 -8.53
N GLU A 57 -10.33 7.75 -9.81
CA GLU A 57 -10.35 9.11 -10.39
C GLU A 57 -11.55 9.91 -9.87
N LYS A 58 -12.75 9.33 -9.86
CA LYS A 58 -13.97 9.95 -9.32
C LYS A 58 -13.84 10.28 -7.83
N LEU A 59 -13.15 9.42 -7.07
CA LEU A 59 -12.84 9.67 -5.66
C LEU A 59 -11.65 10.62 -5.47
N ASN A 60 -11.09 11.17 -6.56
CA ASN A 60 -9.94 12.06 -6.57
C ASN A 60 -8.74 11.49 -5.82
N ILE A 61 -8.46 10.19 -5.96
CA ILE A 61 -7.29 9.53 -5.33
C ILE A 61 -6.06 9.68 -6.24
N VAL A 62 -6.29 9.57 -7.54
CA VAL A 62 -5.27 9.48 -8.59
C VAL A 62 -4.43 10.77 -8.70
N SER A 63 -5.06 11.90 -9.05
CA SER A 63 -4.31 13.15 -9.31
C SER A 63 -3.47 13.61 -8.10
N PRO A 64 -3.98 13.50 -6.85
CA PRO A 64 -3.17 13.75 -5.66
C PRO A 64 -1.93 12.88 -5.51
N ALA A 65 -2.10 11.56 -5.68
CA ALA A 65 -1.01 10.61 -5.59
C ALA A 65 0.07 10.91 -6.64
N TYR A 66 -0.34 11.23 -7.87
CA TYR A 66 0.58 11.64 -8.94
C TYR A 66 1.47 12.80 -8.55
N ARG A 67 0.84 13.89 -8.11
CA ARG A 67 1.50 15.16 -7.82
C ARG A 67 2.47 14.97 -6.66
N SER A 68 2.04 14.27 -5.61
CA SER A 68 2.89 13.92 -4.46
C SER A 68 4.10 13.08 -4.90
N ASN A 69 3.88 12.06 -5.73
CA ASN A 69 4.95 11.21 -6.26
C ASN A 69 5.95 11.99 -7.11
N LYS A 70 5.47 12.78 -8.07
CA LYS A 70 6.31 13.61 -8.95
C LYS A 70 7.12 14.62 -8.16
N MET A 71 6.50 15.29 -7.19
CA MET A 71 7.19 16.28 -6.36
C MET A 71 8.20 15.63 -5.41
N SER A 72 7.85 14.49 -4.79
CA SER A 72 8.79 13.72 -3.96
C SER A 72 10.02 13.29 -4.78
N TRP A 73 9.82 12.85 -6.02
CA TRP A 73 10.90 12.48 -6.93
C TRP A 73 11.84 13.65 -7.27
N ILE A 74 11.27 14.82 -7.59
CA ILE A 74 12.05 16.03 -7.90
C ILE A 74 12.82 16.53 -6.66
N LEU A 75 12.15 16.61 -5.51
CA LEU A 75 12.76 17.07 -4.26
C LEU A 75 13.89 16.14 -3.83
N LEU A 76 13.69 14.83 -3.91
CA LEU A 76 14.73 13.86 -3.60
C LEU A 76 15.91 13.96 -4.56
N SER A 77 15.65 14.12 -5.86
CA SER A 77 16.71 14.33 -6.86
C SER A 77 17.55 15.57 -6.54
N ASN A 78 16.91 16.66 -6.11
CA ASN A 78 17.60 17.88 -5.68
C ASN A 78 18.39 17.66 -4.38
N ALA A 79 17.81 16.96 -3.40
CA ALA A 79 18.51 16.63 -2.15
C ALA A 79 19.75 15.77 -2.40
N ILE A 80 19.68 14.79 -3.31
CA ILE A 80 20.82 13.98 -3.75
C ILE A 80 21.88 14.86 -4.41
N ALA A 81 21.49 15.77 -5.30
CA ALA A 81 22.43 16.67 -5.98
C ALA A 81 23.15 17.59 -4.97
N LEU A 82 22.42 18.18 -4.02
CA LEU A 82 22.99 19.02 -2.95
C LEU A 82 23.90 18.23 -2.01
N ALA A 83 23.55 16.99 -1.68
CA ALA A 83 24.40 16.13 -0.86
C ALA A 83 25.71 15.77 -1.57
N HIS A 84 25.68 15.63 -2.90
CA HIS A 84 26.88 15.45 -3.71
C HIS A 84 27.72 16.73 -3.80
N GLU A 85 27.10 17.90 -3.96
CA GLU A 85 27.79 19.19 -3.94
C GLU A 85 28.42 19.48 -2.57
N GLY A 86 27.75 19.11 -1.49
CA GLY A 86 28.24 19.20 -0.12
C GLY A 86 29.22 18.09 0.29
N CYS A 87 29.72 17.29 -0.67
CA CYS A 87 30.68 16.20 -0.44
C CYS A 87 30.25 15.20 0.66
N CYS A 88 28.94 15.04 0.93
CA CYS A 88 28.45 14.24 2.06
C CYS A 88 28.73 12.73 1.90
N PHE A 89 28.90 12.27 0.65
CA PHE A 89 29.23 10.88 0.31
C PHE A 89 30.74 10.66 0.06
N GLU A 90 31.56 11.71 0.17
CA GLU A 90 33.00 11.57 -0.03
C GLU A 90 33.66 11.01 1.23
N ASN A 91 34.58 10.07 1.01
CA ASN A 91 35.33 9.47 2.08
C ASN A 91 36.39 10.48 2.53
N GLU A 92 36.15 11.17 3.64
CA GLU A 92 37.19 11.91 4.34
C GLU A 92 38.22 10.89 4.86
N SER A 93 39.16 10.49 4.01
CA SER A 93 40.41 9.85 4.44
C SER A 93 41.29 10.89 5.13
N HIS A 94 40.79 11.49 6.21
CA HIS A 94 41.58 12.37 7.04
C HIS A 94 42.46 11.50 7.92
N THR A 95 43.77 11.63 7.71
CA THR A 95 44.76 11.31 8.73
C THR A 95 44.31 11.97 10.03
N PRO A 96 44.25 11.25 11.16
CA PRO A 96 43.70 11.79 12.40
C PRO A 96 44.56 12.98 12.83
N SER A 97 44.07 14.19 12.59
CA SER A 97 44.62 15.39 13.19
C SER A 97 44.15 15.40 14.65
N THR A 98 45.10 15.58 15.56
CA THR A 98 45.00 15.28 17.00
C THR A 98 44.02 16.19 17.78
N SER A 99 43.13 16.92 17.10
CA SER A 99 42.09 17.74 17.73
C SER A 99 40.95 18.02 16.74
N THR A 100 40.01 17.09 16.58
CA THR A 100 38.74 17.37 15.91
C THR A 100 38.00 18.42 16.73
N SER A 101 37.76 19.59 16.15
CA SER A 101 36.90 20.62 16.75
C SER A 101 35.50 20.06 16.96
N GLU A 102 34.83 20.42 18.06
CA GLU A 102 33.44 20.02 18.34
C GLU A 102 32.50 20.37 17.17
N SER A 103 32.75 21.50 16.50
CA SER A 103 31.99 21.90 15.31
C SER A 103 32.21 20.98 14.10
N GLU A 104 33.36 20.32 14.00
CA GLU A 104 33.67 19.38 12.92
C GLU A 104 32.99 18.03 13.18
N ALA A 105 32.99 17.58 14.44
CA ALA A 105 32.29 16.38 14.86
C ALA A 105 30.78 16.47 14.60
N ILE A 106 30.17 17.61 14.97
CA ILE A 106 28.74 17.88 14.69
C ILE A 106 28.48 17.85 13.18
N ARG A 107 29.34 18.50 12.38
CA ARG A 107 29.18 18.49 10.90
C ARG A 107 29.26 17.07 10.33
N GLN A 108 30.23 16.27 10.75
CA GLN A 108 30.38 14.88 10.30
C GLN A 108 29.17 14.02 10.67
N GLU A 109 28.64 14.21 11.87
CA GLU A 109 27.43 13.52 12.32
C GLU A 109 26.21 13.88 11.47
N TRP A 110 26.00 15.18 11.20
CA TRP A 110 24.91 15.63 10.32
C TRP A 110 25.05 15.11 8.90
N SER A 111 26.26 15.14 8.33
CA SER A 111 26.51 14.59 7.00
C SER A 111 26.17 13.10 6.92
N ARG A 112 26.56 12.32 7.95
CA ARG A 112 26.21 10.90 8.08
C ARG A 112 24.70 10.69 8.14
N LEU A 113 24.00 11.43 8.99
CA LEU A 113 22.54 11.35 9.13
C LEU A 113 21.85 11.68 7.80
N VAL A 114 22.26 12.76 7.13
CA VAL A 114 21.71 13.18 5.84
C VAL A 114 21.88 12.08 4.79
N CYS A 115 23.06 11.47 4.68
CA CYS A 115 23.33 10.38 3.75
C CYS A 115 22.42 9.17 3.99
N VAL A 116 22.23 8.76 5.25
CA VAL A 116 21.36 7.63 5.61
C VAL A 116 19.89 7.95 5.34
N PHE A 117 19.41 9.14 5.71
CA PHE A 117 18.02 9.52 5.45
C PHE A 117 17.73 9.70 3.96
N ILE A 118 18.66 10.21 3.16
CA ILE A 118 18.55 10.24 1.70
C ILE A 118 18.44 8.81 1.15
N TYR A 119 19.28 7.89 1.64
CA TYR A 119 19.22 6.48 1.25
C TYR A 119 17.85 5.85 1.58
N LEU A 120 17.35 6.04 2.80
CA LEU A 120 16.03 5.54 3.24
C LEU A 120 14.89 6.13 2.40
N ALA A 121 14.92 7.44 2.16
CA ALA A 121 13.91 8.12 1.35
C ALA A 121 13.93 7.59 -0.10
N ASP A 122 15.11 7.42 -0.70
CA ASP A 122 15.27 6.89 -2.05
C ASP A 122 14.80 5.45 -2.18
N GLU A 123 15.18 4.56 -1.26
CA GLU A 123 14.72 3.17 -1.27
C GLU A 123 13.20 3.06 -1.09
N SER A 124 12.62 3.86 -0.19
CA SER A 124 11.16 3.87 0.04
C SER A 124 10.40 4.42 -1.17
N LEU A 125 10.89 5.49 -1.79
CA LEU A 125 10.27 6.11 -2.97
C LEU A 125 10.39 5.20 -4.20
N ALA A 126 11.57 4.61 -4.43
CA ALA A 126 11.80 3.66 -5.51
C ALA A 126 10.86 2.44 -5.40
N THR A 127 10.67 1.93 -4.18
CA THR A 127 9.73 0.83 -3.89
C THR A 127 8.29 1.24 -4.15
N ARG A 128 7.89 2.43 -3.70
CA ARG A 128 6.55 2.97 -3.92
C ARG A 128 6.21 3.14 -5.41
N LEU A 129 7.19 3.60 -6.21
CA LEU A 129 6.99 3.90 -7.62
C LEU A 129 7.30 2.72 -8.56
N GLY A 130 7.91 1.65 -8.05
CA GLY A 130 8.42 0.55 -8.89
C GLY A 130 9.51 1.01 -9.86
N LEU A 131 10.37 1.94 -9.41
CA LEU A 131 11.47 2.51 -10.18
C LEU A 131 12.83 2.07 -9.63
N GLU A 132 13.88 2.28 -10.41
CA GLU A 132 15.26 2.16 -9.90
C GLU A 132 15.54 3.35 -8.98
N PRO A 133 16.25 3.18 -7.84
CA PRO A 133 16.56 4.29 -6.96
C PRO A 133 17.52 5.30 -7.63
N LEU A 134 17.34 6.57 -7.30
CA LEU A 134 18.06 7.71 -7.88
C LEU A 134 19.51 7.78 -7.40
N LEU A 135 19.78 7.33 -6.17
CA LEU A 135 21.09 7.44 -5.56
C LEU A 135 22.08 6.49 -6.26
N PRO A 136 23.25 6.97 -6.73
CA PRO A 136 24.21 6.12 -7.44
C PRO A 136 24.72 4.95 -6.58
N GLU A 137 25.05 3.82 -7.21
CA GLU A 137 25.47 2.61 -6.49
C GLU A 137 26.69 2.84 -5.59
N LYS A 138 27.64 3.69 -6.01
CA LYS A 138 28.79 4.06 -5.18
C LYS A 138 28.37 4.72 -3.87
N SER A 139 27.47 5.71 -3.92
CA SER A 139 26.97 6.41 -2.72
C SER A 139 26.13 5.48 -1.85
N ARG A 140 25.35 4.57 -2.45
CA ARG A 140 24.61 3.53 -1.72
C ARG A 140 25.54 2.62 -0.94
N GLN A 141 26.66 2.22 -1.55
CA GLN A 141 27.65 1.36 -0.91
C GLN A 141 28.34 2.06 0.26
N VAL A 142 28.65 3.35 0.13
CA VAL A 142 29.16 4.19 1.24
C VAL A 142 28.22 4.13 2.44
N VAL A 143 26.92 4.33 2.23
CA VAL A 143 25.93 4.28 3.33
C VAL A 143 25.87 2.91 3.99
N LYS A 144 25.87 1.82 3.21
CA LYS A 144 25.78 0.45 3.73
C LYS A 144 27.02 0.04 4.51
N ASP A 145 28.21 0.34 3.98
CA ASP A 145 29.46 -0.15 4.56
C ASP A 145 29.90 0.68 5.77
N GLN A 146 29.65 1.99 5.73
CA GLN A 146 30.22 2.91 6.72
C GLN A 146 29.24 3.26 7.84
N PHE A 147 27.95 3.39 7.51
CA PHE A 147 26.99 4.01 8.42
C PHE A 147 26.02 3.02 9.06
N SER A 148 25.98 1.77 8.60
CA SER A 148 24.95 0.78 8.98
C SER A 148 24.80 0.49 10.48
N THR A 149 25.85 0.70 11.28
CA THR A 149 25.88 0.32 12.71
C THR A 149 26.19 1.46 13.67
N THR A 150 26.44 2.67 13.16
CA THR A 150 26.84 3.81 14.00
C THR A 150 25.98 5.04 13.76
N PHE A 151 25.24 5.12 12.65
CA PHE A 151 24.56 6.36 12.28
C PHE A 151 23.56 6.84 13.34
N ALA A 152 22.97 5.90 14.08
CA ALA A 152 21.90 6.15 15.00
C ALA A 152 22.38 6.44 16.44
N ASP A 153 23.69 6.45 16.71
CA ASP A 153 24.27 6.67 18.05
C ASP A 153 23.74 7.95 18.73
N SER A 154 23.46 8.98 17.93
CA SER A 154 22.96 10.27 18.39
C SER A 154 21.45 10.43 18.32
N LEU A 155 20.74 9.46 17.76
CA LEU A 155 19.28 9.46 17.66
C LEU A 155 18.67 8.80 18.88
N SER A 156 17.50 9.29 19.30
CA SER A 156 16.63 8.51 20.18
C SER A 156 16.18 7.24 19.45
N ASP A 157 16.03 6.14 20.20
CA ASP A 157 15.66 4.83 19.66
C ASP A 157 16.64 4.32 18.58
N SER A 158 17.95 4.36 18.86
CA SER A 158 19.00 4.00 17.92
C SER A 158 18.78 2.64 17.23
N THR A 159 18.35 1.64 18.01
CA THR A 159 18.06 0.28 17.53
C THR A 159 16.90 0.24 16.53
N LEU A 160 15.91 1.14 16.65
CA LEU A 160 14.79 1.24 15.68
C LEU A 160 15.28 1.80 14.34
N TRP A 161 16.16 2.80 14.38
CA TRP A 161 16.72 3.40 13.18
C TRP A 161 17.65 2.45 12.44
N GLU A 162 18.51 1.73 13.17
CA GLU A 162 19.34 0.65 12.63
C GLU A 162 18.48 -0.46 12.00
N GLY A 163 17.44 -0.89 12.72
CA GLY A 163 16.45 -1.83 12.20
C GLY A 163 15.77 -1.32 10.94
N TYR A 164 15.43 -0.04 10.87
CA TYR A 164 14.82 0.54 9.68
C TYR A 164 15.77 0.55 8.48
N LEU A 165 17.04 0.88 8.69
CA LEU A 165 18.06 0.80 7.64
C LEU A 165 18.26 -0.62 7.13
N GLU A 166 18.37 -1.60 8.02
CA GLU A 166 18.44 -3.00 7.61
C GLU A 166 17.20 -3.46 6.85
N LEU A 167 16.01 -3.04 7.28
CA LEU A 167 14.76 -3.37 6.59
C LEU A 167 14.75 -2.80 5.18
N ALA A 168 15.22 -1.56 4.98
CA ALA A 168 15.31 -0.94 3.65
C ALA A 168 16.23 -1.73 2.70
N VAL A 169 17.32 -2.32 3.23
CA VAL A 169 18.18 -3.23 2.46
C VAL A 169 17.43 -4.49 2.04
N GLU A 170 16.61 -5.07 2.93
CA GLU A 170 15.77 -6.23 2.59
C GLU A 170 14.66 -5.87 1.60
N THR A 171 14.04 -4.70 1.73
CA THR A 171 13.06 -4.14 0.79
C THR A 171 13.63 -4.09 -0.62
N ARG A 172 14.87 -3.63 -0.76
CA ARG A 172 15.55 -3.57 -2.05
C ARG A 172 15.69 -4.94 -2.70
N LYS A 173 16.11 -5.97 -1.94
CA LYS A 173 16.20 -7.35 -2.48
C LYS A 173 14.85 -7.84 -2.98
N GLY A 174 13.77 -7.54 -2.24
CA GLY A 174 12.40 -7.82 -2.65
C GLY A 174 12.00 -7.11 -3.95
N ARG A 175 12.29 -5.82 -4.06
CA ARG A 175 12.02 -5.02 -5.26
C ARG A 175 12.80 -5.51 -6.47
N GLU A 176 14.11 -5.78 -6.32
CA GLU A 176 14.95 -6.32 -7.40
C GLU A 176 14.43 -7.68 -7.89
N PHE A 177 14.00 -8.55 -6.97
CA PHE A 177 13.33 -9.80 -7.32
C PHE A 177 12.08 -9.55 -8.17
N LEU A 178 11.17 -8.67 -7.76
CA LEU A 178 9.94 -8.38 -8.51
C LEU A 178 10.22 -7.70 -9.86
N HIS A 179 11.22 -6.81 -9.92
CA HIS A 179 11.70 -6.23 -11.16
C HIS A 179 12.25 -7.29 -12.11
N SER A 180 12.94 -8.30 -11.58
CA SER A 180 13.41 -9.44 -12.38
C SER A 180 12.23 -10.22 -12.97
N LEU A 181 11.19 -10.51 -12.17
CA LEU A 181 9.98 -11.17 -12.65
C LEU A 181 9.30 -10.39 -13.79
N LYS A 182 9.23 -9.06 -13.65
CA LYS A 182 8.65 -8.18 -14.67
C LYS A 182 9.46 -8.17 -15.96
N LYS A 183 10.79 -8.10 -15.87
CA LYS A 183 11.69 -8.08 -17.03
C LYS A 183 11.70 -9.38 -17.81
N THR A 184 11.54 -10.53 -17.14
CA THR A 184 11.68 -11.82 -17.81
C THR A 184 10.57 -12.05 -18.84
N GLY A 185 9.39 -11.42 -18.73
CA GLY A 185 8.32 -11.49 -19.73
C GLY A 185 7.75 -12.89 -20.00
N THR A 186 8.40 -13.93 -19.48
CA THR A 186 7.96 -15.32 -19.48
C THR A 186 6.85 -15.47 -18.46
N SER A 187 5.85 -16.29 -18.79
CA SER A 187 4.80 -16.67 -17.84
C SER A 187 5.43 -17.09 -16.51
N LEU A 188 4.94 -16.52 -15.41
CA LEU A 188 5.39 -16.74 -14.03
C LEU A 188 5.49 -18.24 -13.66
N SER A 189 4.82 -19.08 -14.47
CA SER A 189 4.87 -20.54 -14.50
C SER A 189 6.22 -21.19 -14.85
N SER A 190 7.15 -20.50 -15.54
CA SER A 190 8.44 -21.09 -15.95
C SER A 190 9.57 -20.82 -14.96
N LEU A 191 9.38 -19.95 -13.98
CA LEU A 191 10.41 -19.59 -13.01
C LEU A 191 10.33 -20.46 -11.76
N ASN A 192 11.47 -21.03 -11.36
CA ASN A 192 11.58 -21.68 -10.05
C ASN A 192 11.70 -20.60 -8.96
N LEU A 193 10.55 -20.12 -8.47
CA LEU A 193 10.47 -19.03 -7.49
C LEU A 193 10.89 -19.46 -6.07
N VAL A 194 10.69 -20.74 -5.74
CA VAL A 194 10.81 -21.26 -4.37
C VAL A 194 12.16 -20.93 -3.72
N PRO A 195 13.34 -21.11 -4.37
CA PRO A 195 14.62 -20.78 -3.74
C PRO A 195 14.78 -19.30 -3.40
N THR A 196 14.31 -18.41 -4.28
CA THR A 196 14.41 -16.96 -4.08
C THR A 196 13.48 -16.49 -2.98
N LEU A 197 12.23 -16.96 -2.97
CA LEU A 197 11.28 -16.67 -1.90
C LEU A 197 11.76 -17.19 -0.55
N GLU A 198 12.38 -18.37 -0.54
CA GLU A 198 12.97 -18.95 0.67
C GLU A 198 14.15 -18.11 1.20
N HIS A 199 14.99 -17.58 0.31
CA HIS A 199 16.04 -16.65 0.68
C HIS A 199 15.47 -15.37 1.32
N LEU A 200 14.47 -14.74 0.68
CA LEU A 200 13.79 -13.55 1.21
C LEU A 200 13.13 -13.84 2.57
N ARG A 201 12.46 -14.99 2.71
CA ARG A 201 11.82 -15.42 3.96
C ARG A 201 12.81 -15.52 5.11
N ARG A 202 13.97 -16.13 4.87
CA ARG A 202 15.05 -16.24 5.88
C ARG A 202 15.57 -14.86 6.28
N SER A 203 15.75 -13.97 5.31
CA SER A 203 16.26 -12.62 5.54
C SER A 203 15.29 -11.79 6.37
N LEU A 204 14.01 -11.73 5.99
CA LEU A 204 12.95 -11.05 6.73
C LEU A 204 12.72 -11.68 8.12
N SER A 205 12.82 -13.01 8.23
CA SER A 205 12.70 -13.69 9.52
C SER A 205 13.87 -13.36 10.46
N ARG A 206 15.09 -13.23 9.92
CA ARG A 206 16.26 -12.80 10.69
C ARG A 206 16.06 -11.38 11.21
N TRP A 207 15.68 -10.48 10.32
CA TRP A 207 15.37 -9.09 10.69
C TRP A 207 14.31 -9.03 11.79
N LYS A 208 13.19 -9.76 11.63
CA LYS A 208 12.14 -9.80 12.64
C LYS A 208 12.67 -10.28 13.99
N ARG A 209 13.44 -11.37 14.04
CA ARG A 209 14.00 -11.87 15.31
C ARG A 209 14.94 -10.87 15.98
N GLN A 210 15.72 -10.15 15.18
CA GLN A 210 16.72 -9.21 15.68
C GLN A 210 16.09 -7.94 16.26
N TYR A 211 14.98 -7.45 15.68
CA TYR A 211 14.42 -6.16 16.08
C TYR A 211 13.08 -6.27 16.83
N HIS A 212 12.28 -7.32 16.63
CA HIS A 212 10.91 -7.42 17.19
C HIS A 212 10.85 -7.44 18.72
N HIS A 213 11.89 -7.92 19.42
CA HIS A 213 11.91 -7.96 20.89
C HIS A 213 12.51 -6.71 21.53
N HIS A 214 13.04 -5.77 20.75
CA HIS A 214 13.91 -4.72 21.25
C HIS A 214 13.25 -3.34 21.36
N TYR A 215 11.98 -3.20 20.97
CA TYR A 215 11.28 -1.91 21.05
C TYR A 215 9.88 -2.04 21.65
N ASP A 216 9.46 -0.98 22.35
CA ASP A 216 8.10 -0.85 22.86
C ASP A 216 7.12 -0.79 21.68
N SER A 217 6.23 -1.78 21.60
CA SER A 217 5.24 -1.91 20.51
C SER A 217 4.26 -0.73 20.40
N ASN A 218 4.26 0.18 21.38
CA ASN A 218 3.32 1.30 21.48
C ASN A 218 3.86 2.63 20.94
N THR A 219 5.10 2.70 20.43
CA THR A 219 5.60 3.95 19.85
C THR A 219 5.06 4.15 18.43
N PHE A 220 4.96 5.40 17.98
CA PHE A 220 4.54 5.70 16.61
C PHE A 220 5.55 5.18 15.58
N LEU A 221 6.85 5.30 15.89
CA LEU A 221 7.92 4.84 15.00
C LEU A 221 7.92 3.32 14.86
N SER A 222 7.75 2.58 15.97
CA SER A 222 7.62 1.12 15.93
C SER A 222 6.41 0.68 15.12
N ALA A 223 5.25 1.33 15.29
CA ALA A 223 4.06 1.01 14.51
C ALA A 223 4.28 1.25 13.00
N CYS A 224 4.94 2.34 12.62
CA CYS A 224 5.28 2.60 11.21
C CYS A 224 6.25 1.54 10.65
N LEU A 225 7.25 1.13 11.44
CA LEU A 225 8.22 0.13 11.05
C LEU A 225 7.59 -1.27 10.93
N ASP A 226 6.69 -1.62 11.85
CA ASP A 226 5.90 -2.86 11.80
C ASP A 226 5.01 -2.90 10.56
N MET A 227 4.33 -1.79 10.24
CA MET A 227 3.55 -1.68 9.01
C MET A 227 4.43 -1.90 7.77
N GLU A 228 5.60 -1.27 7.72
CA GLU A 228 6.54 -1.40 6.60
C GLU A 228 7.04 -2.85 6.46
N PHE A 229 7.41 -3.51 7.56
CA PHE A 229 7.81 -4.91 7.57
C PHE A 229 6.72 -5.83 7.03
N HIS A 230 5.47 -5.67 7.50
CA HIS A 230 4.36 -6.48 7.04
C HIS A 230 4.02 -6.18 5.57
N TYR A 231 4.11 -4.91 5.14
CA TYR A 231 3.94 -4.54 3.74
C TYR A 231 4.96 -5.23 2.84
N ILE A 232 6.25 -5.19 3.19
CA ILE A 232 7.33 -5.83 2.41
C ILE A 232 7.12 -7.35 2.35
N THR A 233 6.73 -7.96 3.48
CA THR A 233 6.43 -9.39 3.55
C THR A 233 5.30 -9.77 2.58
N MET A 234 4.19 -9.02 2.61
CA MET A 234 3.09 -9.19 1.65
C MET A 234 3.57 -8.97 0.22
N TYR A 235 4.27 -7.87 -0.03
CA TYR A 235 4.75 -7.46 -1.36
C TYR A 235 5.66 -8.51 -2.02
N CYS A 236 6.58 -9.11 -1.26
CA CYS A 236 7.49 -10.14 -1.74
C CYS A 236 6.81 -11.49 -2.01
N PHE A 237 5.84 -11.88 -1.19
CA PHE A 237 5.25 -13.23 -1.23
C PHE A 237 3.91 -13.31 -1.97
N ALA A 238 3.21 -12.20 -2.18
CA ALA A 238 1.97 -12.16 -2.96
C ALA A 238 2.06 -12.81 -4.37
N PRO A 239 3.17 -12.71 -5.12
CA PRO A 239 3.29 -13.39 -6.42
C PRO A 239 3.21 -14.92 -6.34
N ALA A 240 3.46 -15.52 -5.17
CA ALA A 240 3.38 -16.97 -5.01
C ALA A 240 1.98 -17.51 -5.32
N ALA A 241 0.93 -16.76 -4.95
CA ALA A 241 -0.46 -17.12 -5.26
C ALA A 241 -0.71 -17.19 -6.77
N GLN A 242 -0.08 -16.31 -7.54
CA GLN A 242 -0.21 -16.28 -9.01
C GLN A 242 0.54 -17.43 -9.69
N ALA A 243 1.55 -18.00 -9.03
CA ALA A 243 2.37 -19.10 -9.54
C ALA A 243 1.72 -20.49 -9.32
N LEU A 244 0.79 -20.60 -8.36
CA LEU A 244 0.18 -21.87 -7.94
C LEU A 244 -0.43 -22.69 -9.09
N PRO A 245 -1.24 -22.12 -10.01
CA PRO A 245 -1.96 -22.91 -11.01
C PRO A 245 -1.04 -23.65 -11.99
N SER A 246 0.21 -23.22 -12.13
CA SER A 246 1.15 -23.74 -13.13
C SER A 246 2.35 -24.47 -12.53
N SER A 247 2.36 -24.70 -11.22
CA SER A 247 3.51 -25.24 -10.49
C SER A 247 3.45 -26.76 -10.35
N SER A 248 4.63 -27.40 -10.27
CA SER A 248 4.73 -28.82 -9.89
C SER A 248 4.17 -29.06 -8.49
N ARG A 249 3.65 -30.27 -8.21
CA ARG A 249 3.05 -30.64 -6.91
C ARG A 249 3.92 -30.27 -5.71
N THR A 250 5.22 -30.52 -5.77
CA THR A 250 6.16 -30.18 -4.68
C THR A 250 6.29 -28.67 -4.49
N ALA A 251 6.41 -27.92 -5.59
CA ALA A 251 6.51 -26.46 -5.56
C ALA A 251 5.18 -25.80 -5.12
N ALA A 252 4.04 -26.38 -5.47
CA ALA A 252 2.73 -25.86 -5.11
C ALA A 252 2.53 -25.80 -3.59
N SER A 253 3.03 -26.78 -2.83
CA SER A 253 2.95 -26.74 -1.36
C SER A 253 3.71 -25.55 -0.76
N ALA A 254 4.96 -25.32 -1.19
CA ALA A 254 5.76 -24.19 -0.73
C ALA A 254 5.15 -22.84 -1.17
N LEU A 255 4.65 -22.75 -2.41
CA LEU A 255 4.01 -21.54 -2.91
C LEU A 255 2.70 -21.22 -2.18
N SER A 256 1.96 -22.24 -1.73
CA SER A 256 0.78 -22.05 -0.88
C SER A 256 1.18 -21.47 0.47
N GLU A 257 2.26 -21.98 1.08
CA GLU A 257 2.78 -21.45 2.34
C GLU A 257 3.20 -19.97 2.22
N PHE A 258 3.90 -19.60 1.13
CA PHE A 258 4.24 -18.20 0.87
C PHE A 258 2.99 -17.32 0.64
N SER A 259 1.99 -17.83 -0.07
CA SER A 259 0.71 -17.12 -0.26
C SER A 259 -0.02 -16.91 1.08
N ASP A 260 -0.02 -17.91 1.95
CA ASP A 260 -0.61 -17.82 3.28
C ASP A 260 0.15 -16.83 4.17
N GLN A 261 1.47 -16.82 4.06
CA GLN A 261 2.33 -15.84 4.74
C GLN A 261 2.04 -14.41 4.25
N ALA A 262 1.80 -14.20 2.96
CA ALA A 262 1.42 -12.90 2.41
C ALA A 262 0.07 -12.42 2.98
N ALA A 263 -0.93 -13.30 3.02
CA ALA A 263 -2.24 -13.01 3.59
C ALA A 263 -2.15 -12.69 5.10
N GLN A 264 -1.37 -13.46 5.85
CA GLN A 264 -1.13 -13.21 7.27
C GLN A 264 -0.41 -11.88 7.50
N ALA A 265 0.53 -11.51 6.64
CA ALA A 265 1.20 -10.22 6.70
C ALA A 265 0.22 -9.07 6.43
N SER A 266 -0.68 -9.20 5.46
CA SER A 266 -1.76 -8.23 5.24
C SER A 266 -2.66 -8.08 6.46
N TYR A 267 -3.09 -9.19 7.06
CA TYR A 267 -3.87 -9.17 8.31
C TYR A 267 -3.11 -8.42 9.42
N SER A 268 -1.84 -8.79 9.64
CA SER A 268 -1.04 -8.22 10.73
C SER A 268 -0.78 -6.72 10.55
N LEU A 269 -0.56 -6.26 9.31
CA LEU A 269 -0.46 -4.84 8.97
C LEU A 269 -1.74 -4.08 9.36
N LEU A 270 -2.89 -4.63 8.95
CA LEU A 270 -4.20 -4.03 9.21
C LEU A 270 -4.55 -4.05 10.71
N ALA A 271 -4.13 -5.08 11.43
CA ALA A 271 -4.27 -5.16 12.88
C ALA A 271 -3.49 -4.04 13.60
N VAL A 272 -2.29 -3.66 13.12
CA VAL A 272 -1.56 -2.50 13.68
C VAL A 272 -2.39 -1.21 13.62
N ILE A 273 -3.21 -1.03 12.59
CA ILE A 273 -4.10 0.15 12.50
C ILE A 273 -5.11 0.17 13.64
N VAL A 274 -5.79 -0.95 13.88
CA VAL A 274 -6.90 -1.05 14.83
C VAL A 274 -6.41 -1.21 16.26
N ASP A 275 -5.36 -2.00 16.48
CA ASP A 275 -4.91 -2.38 17.82
C ASP A 275 -3.93 -1.36 18.41
N VAL A 276 -3.21 -0.59 17.59
CA VAL A 276 -2.16 0.34 18.04
C VAL A 276 -2.47 1.78 17.64
N LEU A 277 -2.65 2.05 16.35
CA LEU A 277 -2.71 3.42 15.85
C LEU A 277 -4.04 4.12 16.16
N GLU A 278 -5.16 3.41 16.09
CA GLU A 278 -6.48 3.95 16.43
C GLU A 278 -6.60 4.30 17.93
N PRO A 279 -6.33 3.39 18.89
CA PRO A 279 -6.34 3.72 20.32
C PRO A 279 -5.37 4.84 20.68
N GLY A 280 -4.20 4.86 20.03
CA GLY A 280 -3.20 5.91 20.20
C GLY A 280 -3.56 7.26 19.57
N LYS A 281 -4.63 7.34 18.77
CA LYS A 281 -4.99 8.51 17.94
C LYS A 281 -3.84 8.96 17.02
N LEU A 282 -3.07 8.00 16.52
CA LEU A 282 -1.85 8.25 15.74
C LEU A 282 -2.08 8.22 14.22
N ILE A 283 -3.27 7.78 13.77
CA ILE A 283 -3.61 7.64 12.34
C ILE A 283 -3.41 8.95 11.56
N ALA A 284 -3.76 10.10 12.15
CA ALA A 284 -3.63 11.40 11.51
C ALA A 284 -2.18 11.81 11.19
N TYR A 285 -1.19 11.17 11.83
CA TYR A 285 0.23 11.48 11.66
C TYR A 285 0.94 10.52 10.70
N LEU A 286 0.22 9.54 10.13
CA LEU A 286 0.81 8.52 9.25
C LEU A 286 1.49 9.15 8.02
N PRO A 287 2.73 8.74 7.69
CA PRO A 287 3.39 9.11 6.43
C PRO A 287 2.56 8.72 5.20
N VAL A 288 2.78 9.41 4.07
CA VAL A 288 2.01 9.16 2.82
C VAL A 288 2.04 7.69 2.43
N ARG A 289 3.22 7.08 2.51
CA ARG A 289 3.45 5.70 2.10
C ARG A 289 2.61 4.69 2.90
N CYS A 290 2.27 4.98 4.15
CA CYS A 290 1.45 4.08 4.97
C CYS A 290 0.03 3.93 4.41
N TRP A 291 -0.51 4.94 3.71
CA TRP A 291 -1.80 4.82 3.03
C TRP A 291 -1.75 3.81 1.89
N LEU A 292 -0.65 3.77 1.13
CA LEU A 292 -0.43 2.72 0.14
C LEU A 292 -0.38 1.34 0.82
N PHE A 293 0.29 1.23 1.95
CA PHE A 293 0.39 -0.04 2.68
C PHE A 293 -0.99 -0.54 3.11
N ILE A 294 -1.82 0.34 3.69
CA ILE A 294 -3.18 0.04 4.14
C ILE A 294 -4.06 -0.43 2.98
N VAL A 295 -4.08 0.31 1.86
CA VAL A 295 -4.89 -0.04 0.69
C VAL A 295 -4.42 -1.36 0.09
N SER A 296 -3.11 -1.52 -0.07
CA SER A 296 -2.54 -2.74 -0.65
C SER A 296 -2.85 -3.98 0.19
N ALA A 297 -2.68 -3.87 1.51
CA ALA A 297 -3.01 -4.94 2.45
C ALA A 297 -4.50 -5.24 2.48
N SER A 298 -5.35 -4.21 2.42
CA SER A 298 -6.81 -4.37 2.40
C SER A 298 -7.28 -5.13 1.17
N LEU A 299 -6.78 -4.74 -0.02
CA LEU A 299 -7.11 -5.39 -1.28
C LEU A 299 -6.55 -6.82 -1.34
N HIS A 300 -5.31 -7.02 -0.90
CA HIS A 300 -4.68 -8.34 -0.87
C HIS A 300 -5.41 -9.29 0.09
N LEU A 301 -5.73 -8.85 1.31
CA LEU A 301 -6.45 -9.67 2.29
C LEU A 301 -7.85 -10.04 1.80
N LEU A 302 -8.56 -9.07 1.21
CA LEU A 302 -9.87 -9.32 0.62
C LEU A 302 -9.78 -10.34 -0.51
N LYS A 303 -8.82 -10.17 -1.44
CA LYS A 303 -8.54 -11.12 -2.51
C LYS A 303 -8.25 -12.53 -1.99
N ALA A 304 -7.35 -12.64 -1.01
CA ALA A 304 -6.98 -13.93 -0.41
C ALA A 304 -8.17 -14.61 0.29
N THR A 305 -9.06 -13.83 0.91
CA THR A 305 -10.27 -14.33 1.56
C THR A 305 -11.27 -14.87 0.54
N ILE A 306 -11.55 -14.12 -0.53
CA ILE A 306 -12.45 -14.54 -1.61
C ILE A 306 -11.91 -15.78 -2.34
N ALA A 307 -10.58 -15.86 -2.54
CA ALA A 307 -9.97 -17.00 -3.21
C ALA A 307 -10.09 -18.32 -2.42
N LYS A 308 -10.16 -18.26 -1.08
CA LYS A 308 -10.23 -19.43 -0.20
C LYS A 308 -11.66 -19.85 0.14
N GLU A 309 -12.59 -18.90 0.21
CA GLU A 309 -13.95 -19.14 0.66
C GLU A 309 -14.96 -18.91 -0.46
N GLN A 310 -15.66 -19.97 -0.88
CA GLN A 310 -16.73 -19.87 -1.88
C GLN A 310 -17.93 -19.04 -1.38
N HIS A 311 -18.16 -19.01 -0.07
CA HIS A 311 -19.25 -18.26 0.56
C HIS A 311 -18.71 -17.46 1.75
N ILE A 312 -18.41 -16.18 1.50
CA ILE A 312 -17.87 -15.29 2.52
C ILE A 312 -19.00 -14.87 3.46
N SER A 313 -18.91 -15.33 4.71
CA SER A 313 -19.80 -14.88 5.77
C SER A 313 -19.42 -13.46 6.22
N LEU A 314 -20.42 -12.66 6.58
CA LEU A 314 -20.23 -11.37 7.23
C LEU A 314 -19.48 -11.49 8.57
N SER A 315 -19.44 -12.69 9.16
CA SER A 315 -18.74 -13.00 10.41
C SER A 315 -17.28 -13.42 10.19
N ASN A 316 -16.78 -13.44 8.95
CA ASN A 316 -15.38 -13.79 8.68
C ASN A 316 -14.45 -12.77 9.38
N PRO A 317 -13.41 -13.21 10.12
CA PRO A 317 -12.53 -12.33 10.88
C PRO A 317 -11.79 -11.32 9.99
N ASN A 318 -11.41 -11.70 8.76
CA ASN A 318 -10.77 -10.79 7.81
C ASN A 318 -11.73 -9.69 7.35
N ILE A 319 -13.01 -10.03 7.11
CA ILE A 319 -14.04 -9.05 6.73
C ILE A 319 -14.34 -8.10 7.89
N HIS A 320 -14.39 -8.62 9.12
CA HIS A 320 -14.55 -7.80 10.31
C HIS A 320 -13.37 -6.82 10.49
N LEU A 321 -12.13 -7.31 10.32
CA LEU A 321 -10.94 -6.47 10.38
C LEU A 321 -10.96 -5.40 9.28
N LEU A 322 -11.29 -5.74 8.04
CA LEU A 322 -11.39 -4.77 6.94
C LEU A 322 -12.40 -3.65 7.23
N ARG A 323 -13.56 -3.97 7.81
CA ARG A 323 -14.54 -2.96 8.26
C ARG A 323 -13.97 -2.07 9.36
N SER A 324 -13.35 -2.69 10.37
CA SER A 324 -12.76 -1.97 11.50
C SER A 324 -11.69 -1.00 11.01
N VAL A 325 -10.83 -1.42 10.08
CA VAL A 325 -9.84 -0.53 9.44
C VAL A 325 -10.51 0.61 8.69
N ILE A 326 -11.52 0.34 7.87
CA ILE A 326 -12.24 1.38 7.10
C ILE A 326 -12.82 2.45 8.03
N ASP A 327 -13.38 2.02 9.17
CA ASP A 327 -13.93 2.93 10.17
C ASP A 327 -12.82 3.67 10.92
N ALA A 328 -11.76 2.99 11.33
CA ALA A 328 -10.60 3.57 12.02
C ALA A 328 -9.92 4.67 11.17
N ILE A 329 -9.66 4.41 9.88
CA ILE A 329 -9.04 5.42 9.01
C ILE A 329 -9.97 6.59 8.72
N ARG A 330 -11.28 6.35 8.68
CA ARG A 330 -12.29 7.41 8.48
C ARG A 330 -12.33 8.33 9.70
N GLN A 331 -12.40 7.75 10.90
CA GLN A 331 -12.46 8.49 12.16
C GLN A 331 -11.13 9.16 12.51
N GLY A 332 -10.00 8.55 12.11
CA GLY A 332 -8.67 9.11 12.28
C GLY A 332 -8.29 10.19 11.27
N SER A 333 -9.20 10.59 10.38
CA SER A 333 -8.93 11.63 9.38
C SER A 333 -8.88 13.02 10.01
N PRO A 334 -7.83 13.84 9.76
CA PRO A 334 -7.74 15.19 10.30
C PRO A 334 -8.71 16.18 9.65
N ASP A 335 -9.09 15.96 8.39
CA ASP A 335 -10.06 16.78 7.66
C ASP A 335 -10.80 15.98 6.58
N ASP A 336 -11.88 16.55 6.04
CA ASP A 336 -12.73 15.92 5.00
C ASP A 336 -12.03 15.78 3.64
N SER A 337 -11.00 16.60 3.41
CA SER A 337 -10.25 16.64 2.16
C SER A 337 -9.16 15.55 2.12
N HIS A 338 -8.77 15.02 3.27
CA HIS A 338 -7.65 14.14 3.49
C HIS A 338 -7.78 12.80 2.76
N MET A 339 -6.64 12.22 2.36
CA MET A 339 -6.61 10.96 1.61
C MET A 339 -7.26 9.79 2.37
N ALA A 340 -7.21 9.80 3.69
CA ALA A 340 -7.87 8.80 4.53
C ALA A 340 -9.37 8.66 4.23
N MET A 341 -10.07 9.79 4.05
CA MET A 341 -11.50 9.78 3.69
C MET A 341 -11.73 9.14 2.34
N ARG A 342 -10.91 9.48 1.34
CA ARG A 342 -11.02 8.95 -0.03
C ARG A 342 -10.74 7.45 -0.07
N PHE A 343 -9.69 7.00 0.62
CA PHE A 343 -9.36 5.58 0.73
C PHE A 343 -10.41 4.80 1.52
N SER A 344 -10.99 5.36 2.58
CA SER A 344 -12.09 4.71 3.32
C SER A 344 -13.32 4.49 2.43
N LYS A 345 -13.68 5.49 1.61
CA LYS A 345 -14.80 5.39 0.65
C LYS A 345 -14.50 4.34 -0.42
N PHE A 346 -13.30 4.39 -0.99
CA PHE A 346 -12.86 3.41 -1.99
C PHE A 346 -12.93 1.99 -1.43
N LEU A 347 -12.25 1.71 -0.32
CA LEU A 347 -12.24 0.38 0.30
C LEU A 347 -13.63 -0.09 0.71
N GLY A 348 -14.49 0.81 1.20
CA GLY A 348 -15.89 0.52 1.51
C GLY A 348 -16.67 0.03 0.30
N ILE A 349 -16.54 0.71 -0.85
CA ILE A 349 -17.19 0.31 -2.10
C ILE A 349 -16.69 -1.07 -2.57
N ILE A 350 -15.37 -1.31 -2.54
CA ILE A 350 -14.79 -2.60 -2.93
C ILE A 350 -15.27 -3.73 -2.03
N LEU A 351 -15.28 -3.49 -0.71
CA LEU A 351 -15.71 -4.48 0.26
C LEU A 351 -17.19 -4.82 0.06
N GLN A 352 -18.05 -3.82 -0.14
CA GLN A 352 -19.48 -4.03 -0.39
C GLN A 352 -19.71 -4.79 -1.71
N ALA A 353 -19.04 -4.41 -2.78
CA ALA A 353 -19.16 -5.06 -4.08
C ALA A 353 -18.67 -6.53 -4.08
N SER A 354 -17.79 -6.87 -3.14
CA SER A 354 -17.23 -8.22 -3.01
C SER A 354 -18.04 -9.16 -2.11
N LEU A 355 -19.03 -8.62 -1.37
CA LEU A 355 -19.85 -9.39 -0.45
C LEU A 355 -21.22 -9.71 -1.09
N PRO A 356 -21.85 -10.83 -0.72
CA PRO A 356 -23.21 -11.13 -1.17
C PRO A 356 -24.16 -10.01 -0.76
N PRO A 357 -25.17 -9.66 -1.59
CA PRO A 357 -26.17 -8.69 -1.21
C PRO A 357 -26.84 -9.14 0.10
N PRO A 358 -27.13 -8.22 1.04
CA PRO A 358 -27.88 -8.58 2.23
C PRO A 358 -29.18 -9.24 1.78
N ARG A 359 -29.47 -10.44 2.30
CA ARG A 359 -30.74 -11.12 2.02
C ARG A 359 -31.85 -10.15 2.42
N SER A 360 -32.52 -9.57 1.44
CA SER A 360 -33.82 -8.95 1.67
C SER A 360 -34.66 -10.02 2.35
N ALA A 361 -35.21 -9.71 3.52
CA ALA A 361 -36.22 -10.54 4.12
C ALA A 361 -37.36 -10.63 3.10
N VAL A 362 -37.40 -11.73 2.35
CA VAL A 362 -38.58 -12.10 1.58
C VAL A 362 -39.67 -12.31 2.63
N PRO A 363 -40.77 -11.55 2.60
CA PRO A 363 -41.90 -11.90 3.44
C PRO A 363 -42.45 -13.22 2.91
N GLU A 364 -42.14 -14.31 3.61
CA GLU A 364 -42.87 -15.57 3.47
C GLU A 364 -44.33 -15.30 3.85
N GLY A 365 -45.23 -15.34 2.86
CA GLY A 365 -46.66 -15.32 3.12
C GLY A 365 -47.51 -14.61 2.08
N ALA A 366 -47.45 -15.01 0.81
CA ALA A 366 -48.55 -14.77 -0.11
C ALA A 366 -49.62 -15.87 0.10
N GLN A 367 -50.37 -15.79 1.20
CA GLN A 367 -51.70 -16.38 1.27
C GLN A 367 -52.73 -15.25 1.18
N GLN A 368 -53.61 -15.39 0.19
CA GLN A 368 -54.75 -14.52 -0.07
C GLN A 368 -55.63 -14.37 1.18
N GLY A 369 -55.97 -13.14 1.54
CA GLY A 369 -57.02 -12.82 2.51
C GLY A 369 -57.44 -11.35 2.38
N PRO A 370 -58.74 -11.02 2.37
CA PRO A 370 -59.23 -9.69 2.06
C PRO A 370 -59.16 -8.72 3.24
N GLU A 371 -58.86 -7.48 2.88
CA GLU A 371 -59.19 -6.17 3.45
C GLU A 371 -59.84 -5.97 4.86
N ILE A 372 -59.31 -4.92 5.54
CA ILE A 372 -59.80 -3.99 6.60
C ILE A 372 -60.08 -4.46 8.05
N ASN A 373 -59.22 -4.05 9.00
CA ASN A 373 -59.40 -2.89 9.91
C ASN A 373 -58.35 -2.87 11.04
N GLY A 374 -57.86 -1.68 11.40
CA GLY A 374 -56.74 -1.51 12.32
C GLY A 374 -57.08 -1.48 13.81
N VAL A 375 -56.06 -1.73 14.64
CA VAL A 375 -55.86 -1.19 16.01
C VAL A 375 -54.34 -1.18 16.28
N ALA A 376 -53.86 -0.10 16.89
CA ALA A 376 -52.46 0.09 17.28
C ALA A 376 -52.15 -0.54 18.65
N SER A 377 -50.96 -1.15 18.81
CA SER A 377 -50.10 -0.98 20.00
C SER A 377 -48.70 -1.58 19.83
N GLN A 378 -47.69 -0.71 19.92
CA GLN A 378 -46.38 -0.82 20.57
C GLN A 378 -45.55 -2.13 20.51
N GLY A 379 -44.32 -1.98 19.99
CA GLY A 379 -43.11 -2.38 20.71
C GLY A 379 -42.30 -3.53 20.11
N GLU A 380 -41.27 -3.20 19.33
CA GLU A 380 -39.88 -3.66 19.55
C GLU A 380 -38.96 -3.03 18.48
N THR A 381 -38.21 -2.01 18.90
CA THR A 381 -37.16 -1.36 18.12
C THR A 381 -35.93 -2.27 18.07
N VAL A 382 -35.68 -2.89 16.92
CA VAL A 382 -34.39 -3.48 16.58
C VAL A 382 -33.43 -2.33 16.21
N PRO A 383 -32.19 -2.28 16.74
CA PRO A 383 -31.28 -1.19 16.44
C PRO A 383 -30.80 -1.32 14.98
N GLU A 384 -31.26 -0.41 14.12
CA GLU A 384 -30.62 -0.17 12.82
C GLU A 384 -29.17 0.26 13.08
N GLY A 385 -28.22 -0.59 12.70
CA GLY A 385 -26.80 -0.24 12.72
C GLY A 385 -26.51 0.91 11.73
N PRO A 386 -25.53 1.78 12.02
CA PRO A 386 -25.27 3.02 11.28
C PRO A 386 -24.85 2.85 9.81
N TYR A 387 -24.73 1.61 9.33
CA TYR A 387 -24.25 1.30 7.98
C TYR A 387 -25.35 1.21 6.93
N ALA A 388 -26.63 1.00 7.30
CA ALA A 388 -27.71 0.82 6.33
C ALA A 388 -28.20 2.15 5.72
N SER A 389 -28.16 3.24 6.49
CA SER A 389 -28.70 4.55 6.08
C SER A 389 -27.67 5.47 5.41
N MET A 390 -26.35 5.22 5.56
CA MET A 390 -25.30 6.12 5.04
C MET A 390 -24.96 5.95 3.55
N PHE A 391 -25.44 4.88 2.90
CA PHE A 391 -25.22 4.64 1.46
C PHE A 391 -26.49 4.83 0.62
N GLY A 392 -27.60 5.24 1.24
CA GLY A 392 -28.90 5.37 0.58
C GLY A 392 -28.97 6.44 -0.52
N ASP A 393 -28.04 7.41 -0.51
CA ASP A 393 -27.96 8.49 -1.50
C ASP A 393 -26.98 8.22 -2.66
N VAL A 394 -26.33 7.06 -2.68
CA VAL A 394 -25.50 6.64 -3.81
C VAL A 394 -26.39 5.89 -4.78
N GLY A 395 -27.17 6.64 -5.54
CA GLY A 395 -28.00 6.12 -6.62
C GLY A 395 -27.19 5.17 -7.50
N ILE A 396 -27.72 3.96 -7.66
CA ILE A 396 -27.44 2.92 -8.66
C ILE A 396 -26.47 3.43 -9.75
N TRP A 397 -25.16 3.26 -9.51
CA TRP A 397 -24.14 3.42 -10.55
C TRP A 397 -23.80 2.03 -11.04
N ASP A 398 -23.88 1.82 -12.35
CA ASP A 398 -23.63 0.56 -13.06
C ASP A 398 -22.21 0.02 -12.84
N ILE A 399 -21.98 -0.54 -11.65
CA ILE A 399 -21.00 -1.59 -11.45
C ILE A 399 -21.67 -2.84 -12.02
N PRO A 400 -21.09 -3.54 -13.02
CA PRO A 400 -21.69 -4.77 -13.51
C PRO A 400 -21.82 -5.74 -12.33
N VAL A 401 -23.06 -5.91 -11.88
CA VAL A 401 -23.47 -6.66 -10.68
C VAL A 401 -23.17 -8.17 -10.80
N ASN A 402 -22.77 -8.63 -11.98
CA ASN A 402 -22.24 -9.98 -12.19
C ASN A 402 -20.71 -10.01 -12.06
N LEU A 403 -20.24 -10.16 -10.83
CA LEU A 403 -18.94 -10.76 -10.56
C LEU A 403 -19.06 -12.28 -10.84
N ASP A 404 -19.11 -12.66 -12.12
CA ASP A 404 -18.98 -14.07 -12.48
C ASP A 404 -17.67 -14.61 -11.89
N VAL A 405 -17.82 -15.66 -11.07
CA VAL A 405 -16.83 -16.34 -10.21
C VAL A 405 -15.63 -16.92 -11.00
N VAL A 406 -15.62 -16.78 -12.32
CA VAL A 406 -14.67 -17.42 -13.23
C VAL A 406 -13.47 -16.51 -13.58
N SER A 407 -13.44 -15.25 -13.13
CA SER A 407 -12.31 -14.34 -13.39
C SER A 407 -11.99 -13.43 -12.21
N ASP A 408 -10.72 -13.51 -11.73
CA ASP A 408 -10.19 -12.79 -10.57
C ASP A 408 -10.50 -11.27 -10.63
N PRO A 409 -11.34 -10.74 -9.72
CA PRO A 409 -11.78 -9.34 -9.73
C PRO A 409 -10.66 -8.34 -9.43
N PHE A 410 -9.47 -8.79 -9.05
CA PHE A 410 -8.32 -7.96 -8.71
C PHE A 410 -7.24 -7.92 -9.80
N THR A 411 -7.49 -8.46 -10.99
CA THR A 411 -6.53 -8.43 -12.12
C THR A 411 -6.07 -7.02 -12.52
N TRP A 412 -6.84 -5.98 -12.20
CA TRP A 412 -6.47 -4.58 -12.36
C TRP A 412 -5.39 -4.17 -11.34
N TRP A 413 -5.52 -4.59 -10.09
CA TRP A 413 -4.56 -4.35 -9.02
C TRP A 413 -3.26 -5.11 -9.28
N ASP A 414 -3.34 -6.35 -9.78
CA ASP A 414 -2.16 -7.12 -10.19
C ASP A 414 -1.38 -6.47 -11.36
N SER A 415 -2.07 -5.65 -12.16
CA SER A 415 -1.45 -4.87 -13.23
C SER A 415 -0.74 -3.62 -12.70
N PHE A 416 -1.32 -2.97 -11.68
CA PHE A 416 -0.65 -1.92 -10.89
C PHE A 416 0.56 -2.46 -10.13
N SER A 417 0.47 -3.68 -9.60
CA SER A 417 1.56 -4.36 -8.90
C SER A 417 2.50 -5.17 -9.81
N GLY A 418 2.46 -4.96 -11.14
CA GLY A 418 3.62 -5.26 -11.98
C GLY A 418 3.46 -6.11 -13.25
N ARG A 419 2.27 -6.27 -13.85
CA ARG A 419 2.13 -7.11 -15.07
C ARG A 419 2.26 -6.42 -16.43
N ASN A 420 1.98 -5.13 -16.57
CA ASN A 420 2.06 -4.46 -17.89
C ASN A 420 3.01 -3.25 -17.87
N GLY A 421 3.80 -3.10 -18.95
CA GLY A 421 4.67 -1.97 -19.17
C GLY A 421 3.93 -0.64 -19.02
N PHE A 422 4.57 0.32 -18.36
CA PHE A 422 4.02 1.64 -18.05
C PHE A 422 2.65 1.66 -17.36
N ALA A 423 2.59 1.19 -16.12
CA ALA A 423 1.66 1.76 -15.15
C ALA A 423 2.45 2.74 -14.29
N ARG A 424 2.48 4.01 -14.71
CA ARG A 424 2.65 5.11 -13.76
C ARG A 424 1.60 4.85 -12.68
N PHE A 425 1.94 4.95 -11.40
CA PHE A 425 0.94 5.48 -10.48
C PHE A 425 0.46 6.77 -11.15
N PRO A 426 -0.80 6.84 -11.58
CA PRO A 426 -1.24 8.00 -12.31
C PRO A 426 -1.13 9.22 -11.44
#